data_AF-A0A7W0WAU7-F1
#
_entry.id   AF-A0A7W0WAU7-F1
#
_cell.length_a   1.000
_cell.length_b   1.000
_cell.length_c   1.000
_cell.angle_alpha   90.00
_cell.angle_beta   90.00
_cell.angle_gamma   90.00
#
_symmetry.space_group_name_H-M   'P 1'
#
loop_
_entity.id
_entity.type
_entity.pdbx_description
1 polymer ?
#
loop_
_entity_poly.entity_id
_entity_poly.type
_entity_poly.pdbx_seq_one_letter_code
_entity_poly.pdbx_strand_id
1 'polypeptide(L)' 'MTHMVQVAVAGDVTEGEEIQAILASAGIDSKLQTEGEDDPLTVVVPESSLEAAQDAIEAMTERDDLTAEP' A
#
# COMPACT_ATOMS: atom_id res chain seq x y z
N MET A 1 3.66 13.74 -16.77
CA MET A 1 4.18 12.43 -16.35
C MET A 1 3.61 12.19 -14.97
N THR A 2 2.93 11.08 -14.72
CA THR A 2 2.52 10.70 -13.37
C THR A 2 3.76 10.23 -12.63
N HIS A 3 4.22 11.04 -11.69
CA HIS A 3 5.29 10.64 -10.78
C HIS A 3 4.72 9.59 -9.84
N MET A 4 5.36 8.41 -9.83
CA MET A 4 5.03 7.35 -8.88
C MET A 4 5.86 7.59 -7.62
N VAL A 5 5.22 7.54 -6.47
CA VAL A 5 5.84 7.74 -5.17
C VAL A 5 5.55 6.52 -4.32
N GLN A 6 6.56 6.13 -3.55
CA GLN A 6 6.44 5.06 -2.57
C GLN A 6 5.47 5.48 -1.48
N VAL A 7 4.49 4.61 -1.20
CA VAL A 7 3.56 4.77 -0.08
C VAL A 7 3.85 3.77 1.04
N ALA A 8 4.31 2.57 0.72
CA ALA A 8 4.60 1.51 1.69
C ALA A 8 5.68 0.55 1.19
N VAL A 9 6.28 -0.20 2.14
CA VAL A 9 7.20 -1.30 1.88
C VAL A 9 6.59 -2.56 2.47
N ALA A 10 6.48 -3.60 1.66
CA ALA A 10 6.09 -4.94 2.02
C ALA A 10 7.32 -5.85 2.14
N GLY A 11 7.34 -6.69 3.16
CA GLY A 11 8.36 -7.70 3.38
C GLY A 11 8.25 -8.88 2.40
N ASP A 12 7.05 -9.13 1.87
CA ASP A 12 6.82 -10.18 0.87
C ASP A 12 5.69 -9.83 -0.12
N VAL A 13 5.50 -10.72 -1.11
CA VAL A 13 4.47 -10.55 -2.15
C VAL A 13 3.06 -10.53 -1.57
N THR A 14 2.80 -11.31 -0.52
CA THR A 14 1.47 -11.40 0.10
C THR A 14 1.11 -10.07 0.73
N GLU A 15 1.98 -9.52 1.56
CA GLU A 15 1.78 -8.21 2.20
C GLU A 15 1.65 -7.10 1.14
N GLY A 16 2.45 -7.17 0.07
CA GLY A 16 2.35 -6.23 -1.05
C GLY A 16 0.99 -6.29 -1.75
N GLU A 17 0.44 -7.49 -1.96
CA GLU A 17 -0.89 -7.69 -2.53
C GLU A 17 -2.01 -7.22 -1.60
N GLU A 18 -1.87 -7.41 -0.28
CA GLU A 18 -2.83 -6.91 0.71
C GLU A 18 -2.92 -5.39 0.68
N ILE A 19 -1.78 -4.70 0.68
CA ILE A 19 -1.74 -3.23 0.57
C ILE A 19 -2.34 -2.79 -0.78
N GLN A 20 -2.03 -3.50 -1.87
CA GLN A 20 -2.62 -3.20 -3.18
C GLN A 20 -4.15 -3.37 -3.18
N ALA A 21 -4.67 -4.38 -2.49
CA ALA A 21 -6.10 -4.64 -2.38
C ALA A 21 -6.82 -3.55 -1.56
N ILE A 22 -6.17 -3.03 -0.51
CA ILE A 22 -6.64 -1.86 0.25
C ILE A 22 -6.78 -0.66 -0.68
N LEU A 23 -5.71 -0.33 -1.41
CA LEU A 23 -5.66 0.82 -2.32
C LEU A 23 -6.67 0.66 -3.47
N ALA A 24 -6.78 -0.54 -4.03
CA ALA A 24 -7.76 -0.85 -5.07
C ALA A 24 -9.21 -0.67 -4.58
N SER A 25 -9.50 -1.04 -3.33
CA SER A 25 -10.82 -0.84 -2.72
C SER A 25 -11.17 0.64 -2.55
N ALA A 26 -10.16 1.50 -2.36
CA ALA A 26 -10.29 2.94 -2.36
C ALA A 26 -10.31 3.56 -3.78
N GLY A 27 -10.16 2.76 -4.84
CA GLY A 27 -10.12 3.24 -6.23
C GLY A 27 -8.79 3.88 -6.61
N ILE A 28 -7.71 3.57 -5.88
CA ILE A 28 -6.37 4.13 -6.07
C ILE A 28 -5.52 3.16 -6.90
N ASP A 29 -4.99 3.66 -8.02
CA ASP A 29 -4.03 2.90 -8.83
C ASP A 29 -2.72 2.74 -8.05
N SER A 30 -2.28 1.51 -7.84
CA SER A 30 -1.04 1.18 -7.14
C SER A 30 -0.28 0.10 -7.88
N LYS A 31 1.04 0.06 -7.70
CA LYS A 31 1.92 -0.93 -8.32
C LYS A 31 2.93 -1.43 -7.32
N LEU A 32 3.26 -2.71 -7.45
CA LEU A 32 4.40 -3.30 -6.77
C LEU A 32 5.65 -3.13 -7.63
N GLN A 33 6.71 -2.64 -7.00
CA GLN A 33 8.06 -2.58 -7.54
C GLN A 33 8.99 -3.36 -6.63
N THR A 34 9.99 -4.02 -7.20
CA THR A 34 11.09 -4.60 -6.43
C THR A 34 12.40 -4.24 -7.13
N GLU A 35 13.45 -3.96 -6.35
CA GLU A 35 14.77 -3.61 -6.87
C GLU A 35 15.66 -4.85 -7.12
N GLY A 36 15.22 -6.04 -6.71
CA GLY A 36 15.98 -7.29 -6.78
C GLY A 36 15.18 -8.52 -6.34
N GLU A 37 15.68 -9.74 -6.59
CA GLU A 37 15.00 -10.99 -6.21
C GLU A 37 14.83 -11.17 -4.69
N ASP A 38 15.70 -10.56 -3.90
CA ASP A 38 15.68 -10.59 -2.42
C ASP A 38 15.37 -9.22 -1.79
N ASP A 39 15.04 -8.21 -2.61
CA ASP A 39 14.71 -6.88 -2.13
C ASP A 39 13.22 -6.78 -1.73
N PRO A 40 12.92 -5.97 -0.70
CA PRO A 40 11.56 -5.81 -0.24
C PRO A 40 10.67 -5.18 -1.33
N LEU A 41 9.42 -5.64 -1.40
CA LEU A 41 8.47 -5.12 -2.37
C LEU A 41 8.02 -3.72 -1.95
N THR A 42 8.11 -2.77 -2.85
CA THR A 42 7.70 -1.40 -2.63
C THR A 42 6.38 -1.14 -3.33
N VAL A 43 5.39 -0.66 -2.58
CA VAL A 43 4.11 -0.24 -3.15
C VAL A 43 4.23 1.23 -3.53
N VAL A 44 4.03 1.52 -4.82
CA VAL A 44 4.07 2.88 -5.36
C VAL A 44 2.71 3.28 -5.92
N VAL A 45 2.37 4.56 -5.75
CA VAL A 45 1.11 5.17 -6.22
C VAL A 45 1.40 6.47 -6.97
N PRO A 46 0.47 6.96 -7.82
CA PRO A 46 0.58 8.30 -8.37
C PRO A 46 0.70 9.34 -7.25
N GLU A 47 1.59 10.31 -7.39
CA GLU A 47 1.83 11.38 -6.41
C GLU A 47 0.54 12.13 -6.04
N SER A 48 -0.36 12.31 -7.01
CA SER A 48 -1.66 12.94 -6.77
C SER A 48 -2.59 12.13 -5.86
N SER A 49 -2.31 10.84 -5.67
CA SER A 49 -3.08 9.92 -4.83
C SER A 49 -2.32 9.50 -3.57
N LEU A 50 -1.12 10.05 -3.31
CA LEU A 50 -0.29 9.66 -2.17
C LEU A 50 -1.01 9.84 -0.83
N GLU A 51 -1.62 11.01 -0.61
CA GLU A 51 -2.33 11.32 0.63
C GLU A 51 -3.56 10.41 0.80
N ALA A 52 -4.34 10.21 -0.26
CA ALA A 52 -5.49 9.30 -0.25
C ALA A 52 -5.06 7.84 -0.02
N ALA A 53 -3.89 7.44 -0.51
CA ALA A 53 -3.36 6.10 -0.32
C ALA A 53 -2.94 5.87 1.13
N GLN A 54 -2.29 6.85 1.75
CA GLN A 54 -1.94 6.81 3.17
C GLN A 54 -3.20 6.72 4.04
N ASP A 55 -4.19 7.58 3.79
CA ASP A 55 -5.48 7.59 4.50
C ASP A 55 -6.21 6.24 4.39
N ALA A 56 -6.24 5.65 3.19
CA ALA A 56 -6.87 4.34 2.97
C ALA A 56 -6.17 3.20 3.73
N ILE A 57 -4.83 3.21 3.77
CA ILE A 57 -4.03 2.20 4.48
C ILE A 57 -4.22 2.35 6.00
N GLU A 58 -4.15 3.59 6.51
CA GLU A 58 -4.38 3.89 7.94
C GLU A 58 -5.79 3.47 8.36
N ALA A 59 -6.83 3.87 7.62
CA ALA A 59 -8.22 3.55 7.95
C ALA A 59 -8.54 2.05 7.95
N MET A 60 -7.86 1.24 7.11
CA MET A 60 -8.03 -0.21 7.09
C MET A 60 -7.25 -0.89 8.21
N THR A 61 -6.04 -0.42 8.49
CA THR A 61 -5.17 -0.97 9.55
C THR A 61 -5.75 -0.65 10.93
N GLU A 62 -6.21 0.59 11.16
CA GLU A 62 -6.88 1.00 12.39
C GLU A 62 -8.19 0.24 12.62
N ARG A 63 -8.94 -0.10 11.56
CA ARG A 63 -10.13 -0.95 11.68
C ARG A 63 -9.81 -2.36 12.13
N ASP A 64 -8.68 -2.91 11.69
CA ASP A 64 -8.23 -4.24 12.11
C ASP A 64 -7.79 -4.20 13.58
N ASP A 65 -7.07 -3.16 14.00
CA ASP A 65 -6.62 -2.93 15.38
C ASP A 65 -7.80 -2.76 16.36
N LEU A 66 -8.88 -2.07 15.94
CA LEU A 66 -10.11 -1.92 16.74
C LEU A 66 -10.90 -3.22 16.94
N THR A 67 -10.59 -4.29 16.20
CA THR A 67 -11.17 -5.63 16.41
C THR A 67 -10.28 -6.53 17.26
N ALA A 68 -9.09 -6.06 17.64
CA ALA A 68 -8.13 -6.75 18.49
C ALA A 68 -8.16 -6.25 19.95
N GLU A 69 -9.29 -6.40 20.64
CA GLU A 69 -9.39 -6.21 22.10
C GLU A 69 -10.22 -7.36 22.74
N PRO A 70 -9.96 -7.73 24.01
CA PRO A 70 -9.15 -8.87 24.52
C PRO A 70 -9.79 -10.27 24.55
#